data_AF-A0AAW9N6R4-F1
#
_entry.id   AF-A0AAW9N6R4-F1
#
_cell.length_a   1.000
_cell.length_b   1.000
_cell.length_c   1.000
_cell.angle_alpha   90.00
_cell.angle_beta   90.00
_cell.angle_gamma   90.00
#
_symmetry.space_group_name_H-M   'P 1'
#
loop_
_entity.id
_entity.type
_entity.pdbx_description
1 polymer ?
#
loop_
_entity_poly.entity_id
_entity_poly.type
_entity_poly.pdbx_seq_one_letter_code
_entity_poly.pdbx_strand_id
1 'polypeptide(L)'
;MSKINFDDYSFEVISVETTGSYLLTLNKNSLTFDKSIAEALGYTSHVKPLLDRENKVFAIQACKANSLKSIPFSKPESQQKGSIKMQYGAIRNILRSLMGDQWKEEMRYQFKGDLIPDKKAMIFELEKFEELLPFIPRNIK
;
A
#
# COMPACT_ATOMS: atom_id res chain seq x y z
N MET A 1 47.59 -18.40 5.34
CA MET A 1 46.25 -17.82 5.11
C MET A 1 45.53 -17.81 6.45
N SER A 2 45.28 -16.63 7.02
CA SER A 2 44.57 -16.48 8.29
C SER A 2 43.13 -16.95 8.10
N LYS A 3 42.72 -17.97 8.86
CA LYS A 3 41.33 -18.42 8.93
C LYS A 3 40.56 -17.39 9.76
N ILE A 4 39.56 -16.76 9.15
CA ILE A 4 38.60 -15.91 9.86
C ILE A 4 37.65 -16.83 10.64
N ASN A 5 37.40 -16.52 11.92
CA ASN A 5 36.41 -17.23 12.74
C ASN A 5 35.18 -16.34 12.97
N PHE A 6 33.98 -16.92 12.88
CA PHE A 6 32.72 -16.19 13.03
C PHE A 6 32.53 -15.66 14.46
N ASP A 7 33.00 -16.41 15.45
CA ASP A 7 32.88 -16.07 16.87
C ASP A 7 33.78 -14.89 17.29
N ASP A 8 34.68 -14.45 16.40
CA ASP A 8 35.50 -13.25 16.63
C ASP A 8 34.67 -11.95 16.53
N TYR A 9 33.40 -12.05 16.13
CA TYR A 9 32.48 -10.93 15.94
C TYR A 9 31.25 -11.05 16.84
N SER A 10 30.82 -9.92 17.40
CA SER A 10 29.55 -9.82 18.15
C SER A 10 28.48 -9.20 17.26
N PHE A 11 27.65 -10.05 16.66
CA PHE A 11 26.56 -9.61 15.80
C PHE A 11 25.30 -9.30 16.61
N GLU A 12 24.67 -8.16 16.34
CA GLU A 12 23.31 -7.88 16.77
C GLU A 12 22.32 -8.44 15.74
N VAL A 13 21.27 -9.10 16.22
CA VAL A 13 20.17 -9.53 15.36
C VAL A 13 19.33 -8.31 15.00
N ILE A 14 19.50 -7.83 13.76
CA ILE A 14 18.59 -6.81 13.22
C ILE A 14 17.24 -7.47 12.99
N SER A 15 16.26 -7.09 13.82
CA SER A 15 14.86 -7.45 13.58
C SER A 15 14.40 -6.74 12.31
N VAL A 16 14.20 -7.47 11.23
CA VAL A 16 13.53 -6.96 10.01
C VAL A 16 12.03 -6.99 10.27
N GLU A 17 11.56 -6.29 11.30
CA GLU A 17 10.14 -5.94 11.39
C GLU A 17 9.93 -4.96 10.25
N THR A 18 9.01 -5.27 9.35
CA THR A 18 8.80 -4.51 8.15
C THR A 18 8.43 -3.07 8.50
N THR A 19 9.41 -2.18 8.64
CA THR A 19 9.27 -0.72 8.48
C THR A 19 9.06 -0.44 7.00
N GLY A 20 8.10 -1.15 6.40
CA GLY A 20 7.71 -0.85 5.05
C GLY A 20 6.97 0.46 5.08
N SER A 21 7.17 1.27 4.06
CA SER A 21 6.74 2.66 4.05
C SER A 21 5.21 2.84 4.03
N TYR A 22 4.43 1.74 4.08
CA TYR A 22 2.97 1.69 4.00
C TYR A 22 2.41 2.61 2.92
N LEU A 23 2.99 2.52 1.72
CA LEU A 23 2.68 3.46 0.65
C LEU A 23 1.49 2.97 -0.18
N LEU A 24 0.52 3.85 -0.36
CA LEU A 24 -0.48 3.76 -1.41
C LEU A 24 -0.11 4.74 -2.51
N THR A 25 -0.03 4.27 -3.75
CA THR A 25 0.13 5.13 -4.94
C THR A 25 -1.15 5.11 -5.77
N LEU A 26 -1.78 6.27 -5.93
CA LEU A 26 -2.85 6.49 -6.89
C LEU A 26 -2.24 6.83 -8.25
N ASN A 27 -2.35 5.88 -9.19
CA ASN A 27 -1.89 6.02 -10.56
C ASN A 27 -3.04 6.44 -11.50
N LYS A 28 -2.70 6.74 -12.76
CA LYS A 28 -3.68 7.01 -13.82
C LYS A 28 -4.72 5.90 -14.01
N ASN A 29 -4.39 4.63 -13.80
CA ASN A 29 -5.34 3.54 -14.01
C ASN A 29 -5.49 2.55 -12.85
N SER A 30 -4.74 2.71 -11.77
CA SER A 30 -4.71 1.74 -10.67
C SER A 30 -4.32 2.36 -9.35
N LEU A 31 -4.68 1.68 -8.27
CA LEU A 31 -4.06 1.87 -6.96
C LEU A 31 -2.94 0.84 -6.82
N THR A 32 -1.82 1.23 -6.25
CA THR A 32 -0.70 0.33 -5.93
C THR A 32 -0.39 0.45 -4.46
N PHE A 33 -0.53 -0.65 -3.74
CA PHE A 33 -0.18 -0.75 -2.32
C PHE A 33 1.17 -1.43 -2.21
N ASP A 34 2.04 -0.89 -1.36
CA ASP A 34 3.29 -1.54 -0.99
C ASP A 34 3.03 -2.93 -0.40
N LYS A 35 3.97 -3.87 -0.61
CA LYS A 35 3.87 -5.24 -0.06
C LYS A 35 3.73 -5.23 1.46
N SER A 36 4.39 -4.28 2.12
CA SER A 36 4.34 -4.11 3.59
C SER A 36 2.94 -3.89 4.14
N ILE A 37 2.01 -3.36 3.33
CA ILE A 37 0.60 -3.22 3.74
C ILE A 37 -0.07 -4.59 3.78
N ALA A 38 0.23 -5.49 2.84
CA ALA A 38 -0.26 -6.86 2.92
C ALA A 38 0.32 -7.59 4.13
N GLU A 39 1.61 -7.43 4.41
CA GLU A 39 2.27 -7.98 5.60
C GLU A 39 1.59 -7.50 6.89
N ALA A 40 1.42 -6.19 7.03
CA ALA A 40 0.78 -5.57 8.20
C ALA A 40 -0.67 -6.03 8.41
N LEU A 41 -1.37 -6.39 7.33
CA LEU A 41 -2.74 -6.92 7.37
C LEU A 41 -2.79 -8.46 7.42
N GLY A 42 -1.64 -9.13 7.60
CA GLY A 42 -1.54 -10.59 7.72
C GLY A 42 -1.84 -11.33 6.42
N TYR A 43 -1.46 -10.76 5.28
CA TYR A 43 -1.71 -11.25 3.93
C TYR A 43 -3.17 -11.64 3.68
N THR A 44 -4.11 -10.83 4.21
CA THR A 44 -5.54 -11.05 4.01
C THR A 44 -5.91 -11.08 2.52
N SER A 45 -6.62 -12.12 2.12
CA SER A 45 -7.04 -12.27 0.72
C SER A 45 -8.05 -11.20 0.30
N HIS A 46 -8.80 -10.64 1.26
CA HIS A 46 -9.84 -9.67 1.01
C HIS A 46 -9.78 -8.49 1.99
N VAL A 47 -10.19 -7.34 1.48
CA VAL A 47 -10.39 -6.12 2.27
C VAL A 47 -11.74 -5.50 1.96
N LYS A 48 -12.22 -4.67 2.88
CA LYS A 48 -13.33 -3.76 2.69
C LYS A 48 -12.76 -2.35 2.51
N PRO A 49 -13.00 -1.68 1.37
CA PRO A 49 -12.67 -0.27 1.21
C PRO A 49 -13.64 0.58 2.02
N LEU A 50 -13.12 1.58 2.71
CA LEU A 50 -13.84 2.51 3.56
C LEU A 50 -13.47 3.94 3.16
N LEU A 51 -14.42 4.84 3.29
CA LEU A 51 -14.25 6.24 2.90
C LEU A 51 -14.93 7.15 3.92
N ASP A 52 -14.17 8.10 4.42
CA ASP A 52 -14.67 9.28 5.10
C ASP A 52 -14.57 10.47 4.14
N ARG A 53 -15.71 10.98 3.70
CA ARG A 53 -15.74 12.10 2.73
C ARG A 53 -15.47 13.44 3.39
N GLU A 54 -15.85 13.59 4.66
CA GLU A 54 -15.72 14.84 5.40
C GLU A 54 -14.25 15.09 5.73
N ASN A 55 -13.59 14.08 6.28
CA ASN A 55 -12.16 14.15 6.61
C ASN A 55 -11.23 13.77 5.44
N LYS A 56 -11.79 13.46 4.27
CA LYS A 56 -11.07 12.98 3.07
C LYS A 56 -10.09 11.85 3.40
N VAL A 57 -10.57 10.85 4.11
CA VAL A 57 -9.79 9.67 4.50
C VAL A 57 -10.24 8.46 3.71
N PHE A 58 -9.28 7.73 3.15
CA PHE A 58 -9.50 6.41 2.57
C PHE A 58 -8.90 5.35 3.48
N ALA A 59 -9.57 4.22 3.65
CA ALA A 59 -9.03 3.11 4.40
C ALA A 59 -9.34 1.76 3.75
N ILE A 60 -8.51 0.78 4.04
CA ILE A 60 -8.79 -0.63 3.77
C ILE A 60 -8.79 -1.40 5.08
N GLN A 61 -9.77 -2.27 5.27
CA GLN A 61 -9.87 -3.12 6.44
C GLN A 61 -9.88 -4.58 6.03
N ALA A 62 -9.06 -5.42 6.68
CA ALA A 62 -9.08 -6.86 6.48
C ALA A 62 -10.48 -7.43 6.76
N CYS A 63 -11.01 -8.26 5.86
CA CYS A 63 -12.30 -8.90 6.03
C CYS A 63 -12.34 -10.29 5.40
N LYS A 64 -13.39 -11.06 5.70
CA LYS A 64 -13.62 -12.35 5.05
C LYS A 64 -14.14 -12.15 3.63
N ALA A 65 -13.87 -13.10 2.74
CA ALA A 65 -14.29 -13.07 1.33
C ALA A 65 -15.81 -13.01 1.11
N ASN A 66 -16.60 -13.46 2.09
CA ASN A 66 -18.06 -13.42 2.06
C ASN A 66 -18.65 -12.17 2.76
N SER A 67 -17.81 -11.24 3.19
CA SER A 67 -18.28 -10.02 3.83
C SER A 67 -18.90 -9.09 2.80
N LEU A 68 -19.93 -8.34 3.20
CA LEU A 68 -20.58 -7.38 2.31
C LEU A 68 -19.56 -6.36 1.77
N LYS A 69 -19.49 -6.21 0.44
CA LYS A 69 -18.57 -5.30 -0.27
C LYS A 69 -17.07 -5.63 -0.05
N SER A 70 -16.73 -6.87 0.29
CA SER A 70 -15.33 -7.30 0.27
C SER A 70 -14.79 -7.38 -1.15
N ILE A 71 -13.52 -7.04 -1.33
CA ILE A 71 -12.81 -7.15 -2.60
C ILE A 71 -11.47 -7.88 -2.42
N PRO A 72 -11.00 -8.64 -3.43
CA PRO A 72 -9.67 -9.22 -3.43
C PRO A 72 -8.57 -8.18 -3.19
N PHE A 73 -7.57 -8.55 -2.40
CA PHE A 73 -6.45 -7.69 -2.03
C PHE A 73 -5.10 -8.36 -2.27
N SER A 74 -4.61 -9.19 -1.36
CA SER A 74 -3.30 -9.83 -1.50
C SER A 74 -3.41 -11.31 -1.85
N LYS A 75 -2.33 -11.83 -2.45
CA LYS A 75 -2.04 -13.26 -2.46
C LYS A 75 -1.55 -13.70 -1.08
N PRO A 76 -1.51 -15.02 -0.80
CA PRO A 76 -0.84 -15.55 0.39
C PRO A 76 0.64 -15.15 0.44
N GLU A 77 1.21 -15.14 1.65
CA GLU A 77 2.61 -14.74 1.94
C GLU A 77 3.63 -15.36 0.99
N SER A 78 3.56 -16.69 0.78
CA SER A 78 4.49 -17.43 -0.07
C SER A 78 4.45 -17.02 -1.55
N GLN A 79 3.40 -16.32 -1.98
CA GLN A 79 3.17 -15.91 -3.37
C GLN A 79 3.22 -14.40 -3.59
N GLN A 80 3.03 -13.59 -2.54
CA GLN A 80 2.95 -12.13 -2.64
C GLN A 80 4.35 -11.50 -2.67
N LYS A 81 5.07 -11.63 -3.79
CA LYS A 81 6.47 -11.17 -3.91
C LYS A 81 6.64 -9.65 -4.11
N GLY A 82 5.59 -8.94 -4.51
CA GLY A 82 5.67 -7.51 -4.86
C GLY A 82 4.46 -6.72 -4.39
N SER A 83 4.35 -5.49 -4.88
CA SER A 83 3.22 -4.60 -4.60
C SER A 83 1.88 -5.19 -5.04
N ILE A 84 0.81 -4.78 -4.38
CA ILE A 84 -0.56 -5.14 -4.72
C ILE A 84 -1.11 -4.08 -5.67
N LYS A 85 -1.60 -4.49 -6.84
CA LYS A 85 -2.21 -3.59 -7.82
C LYS A 85 -3.72 -3.81 -7.87
N MET A 86 -4.48 -2.76 -7.66
CA MET A 86 -5.94 -2.76 -7.68
C MET A 86 -6.45 -1.87 -8.82
N GLN A 87 -7.32 -2.43 -9.67
CA GLN A 87 -7.86 -1.77 -10.86
C GLN A 87 -9.37 -1.52 -10.74
N TYR A 88 -9.82 -1.04 -9.58
CA TYR A 88 -11.21 -0.68 -9.36
C TYR A 88 -11.47 0.77 -9.76
N GLY A 89 -12.04 0.96 -10.96
CA GLY A 89 -12.36 2.30 -11.49
C GLY A 89 -13.23 3.15 -10.57
N ALA A 90 -14.20 2.53 -9.88
CA ALA A 90 -15.07 3.22 -8.93
C ALA A 90 -14.30 3.84 -7.75
N ILE A 91 -13.42 3.06 -7.10
CA ILE A 91 -12.58 3.55 -5.99
C ILE A 91 -11.69 4.69 -6.50
N ARG A 92 -10.99 4.46 -7.61
CA ARG A 92 -10.11 5.46 -8.22
C ARG A 92 -10.83 6.78 -8.51
N ASN A 93 -12.02 6.72 -9.11
CA ASN A 93 -12.78 7.92 -9.46
C ASN A 93 -13.26 8.67 -8.20
N ILE A 94 -13.65 7.94 -7.15
CA ILE A 94 -14.02 8.54 -5.86
C ILE A 94 -12.83 9.26 -5.22
N LEU A 95 -11.65 8.63 -5.19
CA LEU A 95 -10.46 9.26 -4.62
C LEU A 95 -10.07 10.54 -5.38
N ARG A 96 -10.10 10.49 -6.73
CA ARG A 96 -9.88 11.68 -7.57
C ARG A 96 -10.86 12.80 -7.27
N SER A 97 -12.14 12.45 -7.15
CA SER A 97 -13.19 13.43 -6.84
C SER A 97 -12.95 14.09 -5.48
N LEU A 98 -12.40 13.37 -4.50
CA LEU A 98 -12.07 13.94 -3.19
C LEU A 98 -10.80 14.79 -3.19
N MET A 99 -9.84 14.46 -4.06
CA MET A 99 -8.65 15.29 -4.28
C MET A 99 -8.97 16.59 -5.04
N GLY A 100 -10.06 16.62 -5.80
CA GLY A 100 -10.52 17.82 -6.52
C GLY A 100 -9.44 18.38 -7.44
N ASP A 101 -9.19 19.69 -7.34
CA ASP A 101 -8.22 20.42 -8.16
C ASP A 101 -6.77 19.97 -7.94
N GLN A 102 -6.47 19.25 -6.86
CA GLN A 102 -5.14 18.71 -6.64
C GLN A 102 -4.82 17.53 -7.56
N TRP A 103 -5.82 16.85 -8.12
CA TRP A 103 -5.62 15.76 -9.06
C TRP A 103 -5.28 16.27 -10.47
N LYS A 104 -4.13 15.86 -10.98
CA LYS A 104 -3.62 16.13 -12.32
C LYS A 104 -3.48 14.80 -13.04
N GLU A 105 -4.09 14.68 -14.22
CA GLU A 105 -4.18 13.40 -14.95
C GLU A 105 -2.81 12.80 -15.31
N GLU A 106 -1.81 13.66 -15.52
CA GLU A 106 -0.45 13.27 -15.88
C GLU A 106 0.43 12.94 -14.68
N MET A 107 -0.06 13.16 -13.46
CA MET A 107 0.71 12.91 -12.23
C MET A 107 0.27 11.61 -11.55
N ARG A 108 1.07 11.19 -10.58
CA ARG A 108 0.74 10.14 -9.63
C ARG A 108 0.86 10.70 -8.23
N TYR A 109 0.15 10.10 -7.29
CA TYR A 109 0.05 10.62 -5.93
C TYR A 109 0.33 9.49 -4.95
N GLN A 110 1.28 9.71 -4.05
CA GLN A 110 1.68 8.72 -3.07
C GLN A 110 1.28 9.18 -1.67
N PHE A 111 0.65 8.29 -0.92
CA PHE A 111 0.12 8.51 0.42
C PHE A 111 0.82 7.56 1.38
N LYS A 112 1.29 8.08 2.51
CA LYS A 112 1.76 7.25 3.62
C LYS A 112 0.54 6.74 4.41
N GLY A 113 0.56 5.46 4.72
CA GLY A 113 -0.51 4.81 5.47
C GLY A 113 -0.19 4.68 6.95
N ASP A 114 -1.22 4.78 7.78
CA ASP A 114 -1.17 4.50 9.21
C ASP A 114 -1.93 3.20 9.53
N LEU A 115 -1.23 2.25 10.15
CA LEU A 115 -1.82 0.99 10.58
C LEU A 115 -2.60 1.18 11.88
N ILE A 116 -3.82 0.65 11.92
CA ILE A 116 -4.63 0.48 13.13
C ILE A 116 -4.68 -1.02 13.46
N PRO A 117 -3.77 -1.53 14.32
CA PRO A 117 -3.58 -2.97 14.51
C PRO A 117 -4.84 -3.68 15.00
N ASP A 118 -5.52 -3.13 16.00
CA ASP A 118 -6.72 -3.72 16.61
C ASP A 118 -7.89 -3.85 15.63
N LYS A 119 -7.90 -3.00 14.59
CA LYS A 119 -8.94 -3.01 13.55
C LYS A 119 -8.49 -3.74 12.29
N LYS A 120 -7.24 -4.19 12.22
CA LYS A 120 -6.58 -4.72 11.01
C LYS A 120 -6.90 -3.83 9.80
N ALA A 121 -6.66 -2.53 9.97
CA ALA A 121 -7.01 -1.52 8.99
C ALA A 121 -5.81 -0.62 8.69
N MET A 122 -5.71 -0.17 7.45
CA MET A 122 -4.73 0.82 7.00
C MET A 122 -5.48 2.07 6.56
N ILE A 123 -5.05 3.23 7.05
CA ILE A 123 -5.68 4.53 6.82
C ILE A 123 -4.75 5.41 5.96
N PHE A 124 -5.32 6.16 5.03
CA PHE A 124 -4.63 7.10 4.16
C PHE A 124 -5.38 8.45 4.16
N GLU A 125 -4.72 9.50 4.60
CA GLU A 125 -5.23 10.87 4.51
C GLU A 125 -4.99 11.41 3.09
N LEU A 126 -6.06 11.71 2.36
CA LEU A 126 -5.96 12.07 0.93
C LEU A 126 -5.42 13.48 0.68
N GLU A 127 -5.24 14.28 1.73
CA GLU A 127 -4.61 15.60 1.64
C GLU A 127 -3.09 15.56 1.91
N LYS A 128 -2.59 14.46 2.49
CA LYS A 128 -1.17 14.26 2.79
C LYS A 128 -0.55 13.34 1.76
N PHE A 129 -0.10 13.92 0.64
CA PHE A 129 0.52 13.18 -0.44
C PHE A 129 1.81 13.81 -0.95
N GLU A 130 2.61 12.97 -1.59
CA GLU A 130 3.71 13.37 -2.45
C GLU A 130 3.30 13.25 -3.92
N GLU A 131 3.50 14.31 -4.69
CA GLU A 131 3.32 14.28 -6.15
C GLU A 131 4.50 13.55 -6.80
N LEU A 132 4.19 12.57 -7.64
CA LEU A 132 5.16 11.81 -8.42
C LEU A 132 4.93 12.09 -9.90
N LEU A 133 6.02 12.19 -10.66
CA LEU A 133 5.98 12.28 -12.12
C LEU A 133 5.23 11.08 -12.73
N PRO A 134 4.68 11.22 -13.96
CA PRO A 134 4.09 10.12 -14.68
C PRO A 134 5.04 8.92 -14.74
N PHE A 135 4.48 7.72 -14.76
CA PHE A 135 5.29 6.54 -15.00
C PHE A 135 5.77 6.55 -16.45
N ILE A 136 7.06 6.80 -16.66
CA ILE A 136 7.71 6.70 -17.97
C ILE A 136 8.27 5.28 -18.08
N PRO A 137 7.73 4.40 -18.97
CA PRO A 137 8.31 3.09 -19.20
C PRO A 137 9.74 3.25 -19.73
N ARG A 138 10.69 2.49 -19.18
CA ARG A 138 12.11 2.54 -19.60
C ARG A 138 12.37 2.20 -21.07
N ASN A 139 11.36 1.78 -21.84
CA ASN A 139 11.50 1.32 -23.22
C ASN A 139 11.23 2.40 -24.30
N ILE A 140 11.36 3.68 -23.96
CA ILE A 140 11.38 4.74 -24.98
C ILE A 140 12.84 5.10 -25.23
N LYS A 141 13.46 4.36 -26.17
CA LYS A 141 14.65 4.77 -26.92
C LYS A 141 14.34 4.63 -28.39
#